data_AF-A0A7C4GWJ9-F1
#
_entry.id   AF-A0A7C4GWJ9-F1
#
_cell.length_a   1.000
_cell.length_b   1.000
_cell.length_c   1.000
_cell.angle_alpha   90.00
_cell.angle_beta   90.00
_cell.angle_gamma   90.00
#
_symmetry.space_group_name_H-M   'P 1'
#
loop_
_entity.id
_entity.type
_entity.pdbx_description
1 polymer ?
#
loop_
_entity_poly.entity_id
_entity_poly.type
_entity_poly.pdbx_seq_one_letter_code
_entity_poly.pdbx_strand_id
1 'polypeptide(L)'
;MMAAETLQIPIEKLVNEPYINVICYPRPNKIELQKRLKELRKLGISAVEFSGEKQVLNLHVLGKGCVGLVVKAYKTDGEIVALKVRRTDADRAMMQHEAEMLKMANSVDVGPRLLSVSRNFLVMQFIEGSLLPIWLEKCKGKMRVKKVLRDILEQCWRLDMAGLDHGELSHAPKHVIVDCQDKSFIVDFETASLNRKPSNVTSIAQFLFISGTIAEKVSKKLGVKDKKTIIEALRQYKADKNRQNFEEVLKVCGV
;
A
#
# COMPACT_ATOMS: atom_id res chain seq x y z
N MET A 1 8.53 25.60 -16.05
CA MET A 1 7.73 24.61 -15.31
C MET A 1 7.25 25.27 -14.03
N MET A 2 5.97 25.65 -13.96
CA MET A 2 5.40 26.17 -12.71
C MET A 2 5.32 25.02 -11.70
N ALA A 3 5.82 25.24 -10.49
CA ALA A 3 5.60 24.34 -9.38
C ALA A 3 4.08 24.19 -9.20
N ALA A 4 3.57 22.95 -9.19
CA ALA A 4 2.20 22.71 -8.81
C ALA A 4 2.04 23.26 -7.39
N GLU A 5 1.17 24.26 -7.20
CA GLU A 5 0.85 24.79 -5.88
C GLU A 5 0.37 23.63 -5.01
N THR A 6 1.18 23.25 -4.02
CA THR A 6 0.82 22.26 -3.01
C THR A 6 -0.31 22.84 -2.18
N LEU A 7 -1.52 22.32 -2.42
CA LEU A 7 -2.73 22.83 -1.80
C LEU A 7 -2.91 22.21 -0.41
N GLN A 8 -2.16 22.71 0.57
CA GLN A 8 -2.36 22.36 1.98
C GLN A 8 -3.59 23.10 2.51
N ILE A 9 -4.65 22.35 2.81
CA ILE A 9 -5.95 22.87 3.24
C ILE A 9 -6.17 22.56 4.73
N PRO A 10 -6.26 23.57 5.60
CA PRO A 10 -6.68 23.40 6.99
C PRO A 10 -8.04 22.71 7.09
N ILE A 11 -8.24 21.88 8.11
CA ILE A 11 -9.48 21.10 8.25
C ILE A 11 -10.75 21.97 8.29
N GLU A 12 -10.65 23.21 8.78
CA GLU A 12 -11.75 24.18 8.85
C GLU A 12 -12.22 24.60 7.45
N LYS A 13 -11.31 24.61 6.48
CA LYS A 13 -11.61 24.99 5.09
C LYS A 13 -12.13 23.83 4.25
N LEU A 14 -12.12 22.59 4.76
CA LEU A 14 -12.62 21.40 4.03
C LEU A 14 -14.14 21.42 3.78
N VAL A 15 -14.88 22.34 4.40
CA VAL A 15 -16.31 22.58 4.12
C VAL A 15 -16.56 23.19 2.74
N ASN A 16 -15.55 23.86 2.18
CA ASN A 16 -15.66 24.50 0.88
C ASN A 16 -15.47 23.49 -0.25
N GLU A 17 -16.13 23.73 -1.37
CA GLU A 17 -15.83 23.02 -2.61
C GLU A 17 -14.45 23.46 -3.14
N PRO A 18 -13.69 22.54 -3.78
CA PRO A 18 -14.04 21.15 -4.06
C PRO A 18 -13.70 20.15 -2.93
N TYR A 19 -13.14 20.60 -1.80
CA TYR A 19 -12.52 19.72 -0.78
C TYR A 19 -13.50 18.79 -0.06
N ILE A 20 -14.73 19.25 0.16
CA ILE A 20 -15.81 18.44 0.74
C ILE A 20 -16.04 17.13 -0.05
N ASN A 21 -15.78 17.15 -1.36
CA ASN A 21 -15.99 16.02 -2.23
C ASN A 21 -15.01 14.86 -1.98
N VAL A 22 -13.84 15.13 -1.43
CA VAL A 22 -12.88 14.07 -1.04
C VAL A 22 -13.25 13.53 0.34
N ILE A 23 -13.55 14.41 1.30
CA ILE A 23 -13.85 14.00 2.67
C ILE A 23 -15.18 13.24 2.77
N CYS A 24 -16.15 13.54 1.91
CA CYS A 24 -17.45 12.86 1.87
C CYS A 24 -17.67 12.06 0.57
N TYR A 25 -16.59 11.69 -0.14
CA TYR A 25 -16.69 11.01 -1.43
C TYR A 25 -17.59 9.77 -1.38
N PRO A 26 -18.47 9.53 -2.38
CA PRO A 26 -18.60 10.29 -3.64
C PRO A 26 -19.56 11.48 -3.59
N ARG A 27 -20.40 11.61 -2.55
CA ARG A 27 -21.46 12.64 -2.51
C ARG A 27 -21.27 13.56 -1.30
N PRO A 28 -21.09 14.88 -1.52
CA PRO A 28 -20.91 15.82 -0.42
C PRO A 28 -22.15 15.86 0.47
N ASN A 29 -21.94 15.83 1.79
CA ASN A 29 -23.01 15.95 2.79
C ASN A 29 -22.49 16.75 3.98
N LYS A 30 -23.08 17.92 4.25
CA LYS A 30 -22.62 18.82 5.31
C LYS A 30 -22.77 18.21 6.72
N ILE A 31 -23.80 17.40 6.97
CA ILE A 31 -24.01 16.75 8.27
C ILE A 31 -22.94 15.69 8.50
N GLU A 32 -22.67 14.85 7.50
CA GLU A 32 -21.62 13.84 7.57
C GLU A 32 -20.24 14.49 7.68
N LEU A 33 -20.00 15.57 6.95
CA LEU A 33 -18.76 16.33 7.04
C LEU A 33 -18.52 16.83 8.48
N GLN A 34 -19.52 17.40 9.16
CA GLN A 34 -19.33 17.88 10.53
C GLN A 34 -18.95 16.76 11.51
N LYS A 35 -19.49 15.54 11.32
CA LYS A 35 -19.08 14.36 12.10
C LYS A 35 -17.62 13.99 11.78
N ARG A 36 -17.27 13.94 10.50
CA ARG A 36 -15.92 13.61 10.02
C ARG A 36 -14.87 14.62 10.45
N LEU A 37 -15.17 15.93 10.47
CA LEU A 37 -14.28 16.97 10.99
C LEU A 37 -14.02 16.82 12.50
N LYS A 38 -15.02 16.36 13.27
CA LYS A 38 -14.81 16.02 14.69
C LYS A 38 -13.90 14.80 14.84
N GLU A 39 -14.02 13.79 13.97
CA GLU A 39 -13.10 12.65 13.95
C GLU A 39 -11.68 13.08 13.61
N LEU A 40 -11.47 13.90 12.57
CA LEU A 40 -10.15 14.41 12.18
C LEU A 40 -9.47 15.19 13.32
N ARG A 41 -10.21 16.07 14.02
CA ARG A 41 -9.70 16.77 15.20
C ARG A 41 -9.26 15.82 16.31
N LYS A 42 -10.06 14.79 16.59
CA LYS A 42 -9.70 13.76 17.60
C LYS A 42 -8.47 12.94 17.21
N LEU A 43 -8.26 12.75 15.91
CA LEU A 43 -7.06 12.10 15.37
C LEU A 43 -5.83 13.02 15.32
N GLY A 44 -5.99 14.29 15.72
CA GLY A 44 -4.92 15.28 15.71
C GLY A 44 -4.55 15.77 14.31
N ILE A 45 -5.44 15.63 13.31
CA ILE A 45 -5.20 16.13 11.95
C ILE A 45 -5.52 17.62 11.87
N SER A 46 -4.56 18.42 11.42
CA SER A 46 -4.66 19.88 11.29
C SER A 46 -4.92 20.33 9.85
N ALA A 47 -4.38 19.62 8.86
CA ALA A 47 -4.56 19.93 7.45
C ALA A 47 -4.49 18.68 6.56
N VAL A 48 -5.03 18.79 5.36
CA VAL A 48 -4.95 17.79 4.28
C VAL A 48 -4.31 18.44 3.06
N GLU A 49 -3.46 17.70 2.35
CA GLU A 49 -2.88 18.13 1.08
C GLU A 49 -3.40 17.26 -0.06
N PHE A 50 -3.89 17.94 -1.11
CA PHE A 50 -4.34 17.31 -2.34
C PHE A 50 -3.19 17.23 -3.33
N SER A 51 -2.41 16.16 -3.22
CA SER A 51 -1.28 15.83 -4.09
C SER A 51 -1.32 14.36 -4.49
N GLY A 52 -0.50 13.99 -5.47
CA GLY A 52 -0.42 12.63 -6.02
C GLY A 52 -0.85 12.54 -7.49
N GLU A 53 -0.69 11.35 -8.06
CA GLU A 53 -0.90 11.13 -9.50
C GLU A 53 -2.37 10.90 -9.88
N LYS A 54 -3.20 10.46 -8.92
CA LYS A 54 -4.62 10.17 -9.17
C LYS A 54 -5.47 11.43 -8.97
N GLN A 55 -6.51 11.58 -9.78
CA GLN A 55 -7.48 12.68 -9.64
C GLN A 55 -8.87 12.17 -9.26
N VAL A 56 -9.53 12.91 -8.36
CA VAL A 56 -10.92 12.73 -7.96
C VAL A 56 -11.60 14.09 -7.98
N LEU A 57 -12.57 14.30 -8.89
CA LEU A 57 -13.33 15.55 -8.99
C LEU A 57 -12.39 16.79 -9.03
N ASN A 58 -11.34 16.70 -9.86
CA ASN A 58 -10.28 17.70 -10.06
C ASN A 58 -9.29 17.92 -8.90
N LEU A 59 -9.39 17.12 -7.83
CA LEU A 59 -8.41 17.12 -6.74
C LEU A 59 -7.44 15.95 -6.87
N HIS A 60 -6.16 16.22 -6.65
CA HIS A 60 -5.13 15.20 -6.61
C HIS A 60 -5.16 14.43 -5.30
N VAL A 61 -5.01 13.11 -5.37
CA VAL A 61 -4.98 12.19 -4.22
C VAL A 61 -3.86 11.16 -4.40
N LEU A 62 -3.32 10.67 -3.29
CA LEU A 62 -2.29 9.62 -3.29
C LEU A 62 -2.84 8.29 -3.79
N GLY A 63 -4.11 8.00 -3.44
CA GLY A 63 -4.74 6.72 -3.68
C GLY A 63 -6.24 6.83 -3.87
N LYS A 64 -6.79 5.91 -4.66
CA LYS A 64 -8.23 5.66 -4.80
C LYS A 64 -8.41 4.16 -4.89
N GLY A 65 -9.22 3.63 -3.99
CA GLY A 65 -9.61 2.22 -3.90
C GLY A 65 -11.13 2.05 -3.86
N CYS A 66 -11.56 0.84 -3.57
CA CYS A 66 -12.98 0.47 -3.53
C CYS A 66 -13.67 1.00 -2.27
N VAL A 67 -13.01 0.96 -1.10
CA VAL A 67 -13.56 1.43 0.17
C VAL A 67 -13.08 2.83 0.57
N GLY A 68 -12.01 3.37 -0.04
CA GLY A 68 -11.42 4.64 0.40
C GLY A 68 -10.67 5.47 -0.64
N LEU A 69 -10.40 6.73 -0.26
CA LEU A 69 -9.42 7.62 -0.88
C LEU A 69 -8.23 7.79 0.05
N VAL A 70 -7.02 7.96 -0.47
CA VAL A 70 -5.83 8.23 0.35
C VAL A 70 -5.30 9.62 0.01
N VAL A 71 -5.14 10.46 1.02
CA VAL A 71 -4.59 11.82 0.90
C VAL A 71 -3.42 11.98 1.86
N LYS A 72 -2.54 12.94 1.57
CA LYS A 72 -1.51 13.35 2.52
C LYS A 72 -2.16 14.25 3.57
N ALA A 73 -1.78 14.11 4.82
CA ALA A 73 -2.30 14.93 5.91
C ALA A 73 -1.18 15.33 6.88
N TYR A 74 -1.47 16.37 7.65
CA TYR A 74 -0.57 16.95 8.63
C TYR A 74 -1.21 16.83 10.00
N LYS A 75 -0.44 16.35 10.97
CA LYS A 75 -0.86 16.36 12.37
C LYS A 75 -0.55 17.70 13.04
N THR A 76 -1.17 17.98 14.18
CA THR A 76 -0.95 19.20 14.96
C THR A 76 0.49 19.33 15.47
N ASP A 77 1.19 18.19 15.64
CA ASP A 77 2.60 18.12 16.02
C ASP A 77 3.58 18.29 14.83
N GLY A 78 3.06 18.49 13.62
CA GLY A 78 3.85 18.64 12.39
C GLY A 78 4.19 17.33 11.68
N GLU A 79 3.82 16.17 12.22
CA GLU A 79 4.05 14.88 11.56
C GLU A 79 3.23 14.77 10.26
N ILE A 80 3.88 14.37 9.18
CA ILE A 80 3.24 14.08 7.89
C ILE A 80 2.77 12.63 7.87
N VAL A 81 1.50 12.41 7.54
CA VAL A 81 0.85 11.11 7.56
C VAL A 81 0.07 10.83 6.28
N ALA A 82 -0.16 9.56 5.99
CA ALA A 82 -1.13 9.13 4.99
C ALA A 82 -2.48 8.94 5.68
N LEU A 83 -3.50 9.60 5.16
CA LEU A 83 -4.87 9.54 5.67
C LEU A 83 -5.75 8.81 4.66
N LYS A 84 -6.19 7.60 5.00
CA LYS A 84 -7.21 6.89 4.22
C LYS A 84 -8.59 7.30 4.72
N VAL A 85 -9.39 7.85 3.81
CA VAL A 85 -10.75 8.38 4.00
C VAL A 85 -11.73 7.35 3.47
N ARG A 86 -12.59 6.81 4.33
CA ARG A 86 -13.65 5.88 3.95
C ARG A 86 -14.65 6.56 3.03
N ARG A 87 -15.02 5.93 1.92
CA ARG A 87 -16.09 6.41 1.06
C ARG A 87 -17.43 6.29 1.78
N THR A 88 -18.34 7.22 1.52
CA THR A 88 -19.68 7.22 2.12
C THR A 88 -20.55 6.10 1.57
N ASP A 89 -20.26 5.62 0.36
CA ASP A 89 -20.94 4.51 -0.34
C ASP A 89 -20.25 3.15 -0.17
N ALA A 90 -19.19 3.05 0.63
CA ALA A 90 -18.50 1.79 0.86
C ALA A 90 -19.42 0.77 1.54
N ASP A 91 -19.33 -0.50 1.12
CA ASP A 91 -20.02 -1.66 1.72
C ASP A 91 -19.56 -1.93 3.17
N ARG A 92 -18.38 -1.41 3.54
CA ARG A 92 -17.86 -1.42 4.91
C ARG A 92 -18.36 -0.21 5.70
N ALA A 93 -18.99 -0.50 6.84
CA ALA A 93 -19.53 0.51 7.74
C ALA A 93 -18.44 1.34 8.46
N MET A 94 -17.24 0.77 8.61
CA MET A 94 -16.13 1.38 9.36
C MET A 94 -14.75 0.91 8.86
N MET A 95 -13.67 1.61 9.24
CA MET A 95 -12.27 1.31 8.85
C MET A 95 -11.58 0.26 9.74
N GLN A 96 -12.28 -0.30 10.74
CA GLN A 96 -11.73 -1.18 11.76
C GLN A 96 -11.08 -2.44 11.18
N HIS A 97 -11.73 -3.09 10.21
CA HIS A 97 -11.19 -4.29 9.56
C HIS A 97 -9.80 -4.04 8.99
N GLU A 98 -9.65 -2.99 8.18
CA GLU A 98 -8.34 -2.65 7.59
C GLU A 98 -7.31 -2.27 8.65
N ALA A 99 -7.72 -1.56 9.70
CA ALA A 99 -6.84 -1.22 10.80
C ALA A 99 -6.33 -2.47 11.55
N GLU A 100 -7.20 -3.45 11.78
CA GLU A 100 -6.86 -4.72 12.42
C GLU A 100 -5.90 -5.53 11.54
N MET A 101 -6.15 -5.61 10.24
CA MET A 101 -5.26 -6.28 9.30
C MET A 101 -3.89 -5.59 9.20
N LEU A 102 -3.85 -4.26 9.14
CA LEU A 102 -2.59 -3.50 9.14
C LEU A 102 -1.85 -3.64 10.47
N LYS A 103 -2.56 -3.63 11.60
CA LYS A 103 -1.96 -3.87 12.92
C LYS A 103 -1.31 -5.24 12.99
N MET A 104 -1.97 -6.26 12.43
CA MET A 104 -1.43 -7.60 12.34
C MET A 104 -0.18 -7.64 11.43
N ALA A 105 -0.23 -7.00 10.26
CA ALA A 105 0.96 -6.88 9.40
C ALA A 105 2.13 -6.17 10.10
N ASN A 106 1.86 -5.09 10.83
CA ASN A 106 2.88 -4.34 11.58
C ASN A 106 3.52 -5.16 12.70
N SER A 107 2.81 -6.12 13.31
CA SER A 107 3.40 -6.97 14.35
C SER A 107 4.45 -7.95 13.83
N VAL A 108 4.56 -8.09 12.51
CA VAL A 108 5.62 -8.85 11.82
C VAL A 108 6.47 -7.94 10.92
N ASP A 109 6.50 -6.64 11.25
CA ASP A 109 7.29 -5.61 10.56
C ASP A 109 6.96 -5.47 9.06
N VAL A 110 5.68 -5.60 8.69
CA VAL A 110 5.19 -5.45 7.33
C VAL A 110 4.25 -4.25 7.20
N GLY A 111 4.44 -3.52 6.11
CA GLY A 111 3.60 -2.37 5.72
C GLY A 111 3.90 -1.07 6.48
N PRO A 112 3.15 0.01 6.16
CA PRO A 112 3.29 1.29 6.83
C PRO A 112 2.81 1.18 8.28
N ARG A 113 3.47 1.90 9.19
CA ARG A 113 3.06 1.90 10.61
C ARG A 113 1.67 2.50 10.77
N LEU A 114 0.75 1.76 11.39
CA LEU A 114 -0.54 2.24 11.85
C LEU A 114 -0.33 3.25 12.99
N LEU A 115 -0.94 4.43 12.87
CA LEU A 115 -0.83 5.50 13.88
C LEU A 115 -2.12 5.63 14.68
N SER A 116 -3.27 5.68 14.00
CA SER A 116 -4.57 5.78 14.65
C SER A 116 -5.72 5.41 13.70
N VAL A 117 -6.90 5.14 14.26
CA VAL A 117 -8.09 4.79 13.50
C VAL A 117 -9.33 5.43 14.14
N SER A 118 -10.29 5.80 13.31
CA SER A 118 -11.64 6.21 13.70
C SER A 118 -12.67 5.42 12.87
N ARG A 119 -13.94 5.79 12.91
CA ARG A 119 -14.95 5.11 12.10
C ARG A 119 -14.69 5.32 10.61
N ASN A 120 -14.34 6.54 10.22
CA ASN A 120 -14.23 6.93 8.80
C ASN A 120 -12.80 7.15 8.32
N PHE A 121 -11.81 7.10 9.21
CA PHE A 121 -10.43 7.41 8.86
C PHE A 121 -9.45 6.39 9.43
N LEU A 122 -8.43 6.07 8.63
CA LEU A 122 -7.24 5.33 9.02
C LEU A 122 -6.03 6.23 8.82
N VAL A 123 -5.25 6.44 9.88
CA VAL A 123 -4.03 7.25 9.86
C VAL A 123 -2.83 6.32 9.95
N MET A 124 -1.94 6.42 8.97
CA MET A 124 -0.76 5.57 8.88
C MET A 124 0.46 6.38 8.43
N GLN A 125 1.64 5.79 8.56
CA GLN A 125 2.89 6.35 8.10
C GLN A 125 2.78 6.78 6.62
N PHE A 126 3.17 8.02 6.35
CA PHE A 126 3.38 8.45 4.97
C PHE A 126 4.69 7.87 4.44
N ILE A 127 4.62 7.17 3.32
CA ILE A 127 5.80 6.64 2.63
C ILE A 127 6.12 7.54 1.44
N GLU A 128 7.20 8.30 1.56
CA GLU A 128 7.73 9.10 0.46
C GLU A 128 8.53 8.19 -0.49
N GLY A 129 7.87 7.79 -1.58
CA GLY A 129 8.45 6.83 -2.51
C GLY A 129 7.67 6.74 -3.80
N SER A 130 8.06 5.78 -4.64
CA SER A 130 7.39 5.50 -5.90
C SER A 130 6.88 4.06 -5.93
N LEU A 131 5.80 3.82 -6.67
CA LEU A 131 5.30 2.47 -6.90
C LEU A 131 6.38 1.61 -7.55
N LEU A 132 6.43 0.33 -7.19
CA LEU A 132 7.45 -0.62 -7.65
C LEU A 132 7.68 -0.61 -9.18
N PRO A 133 6.64 -0.57 -10.05
CA PRO A 133 6.84 -0.45 -11.50
C PRO A 133 7.69 0.76 -11.92
N ILE A 134 7.40 1.93 -11.35
CA ILE A 134 8.08 3.19 -11.66
C ILE A 134 9.50 3.16 -11.09
N TRP A 135 9.66 2.64 -9.87
CA TRP A 135 10.98 2.46 -9.26
C TRP A 135 11.87 1.53 -10.11
N LEU A 136 11.33 0.41 -10.61
CA LEU A 136 12.05 -0.53 -11.47
C LEU A 136 12.50 0.13 -12.79
N GLU A 137 11.70 1.01 -13.37
CA GLU A 137 12.08 1.75 -14.58
C GLU A 137 13.29 2.66 -14.33
N LYS A 138 13.28 3.39 -13.21
CA LYS A 138 14.32 4.36 -12.85
C LYS A 138 15.60 3.70 -12.32
N CYS A 139 15.48 2.56 -11.64
CA CYS A 139 16.61 1.91 -10.98
C CYS A 139 17.56 1.22 -11.96
N LYS A 140 18.85 1.59 -11.96
CA LYS A 140 19.88 1.03 -12.85
C LYS A 140 20.73 -0.09 -12.22
N GLY A 141 20.69 -0.27 -10.89
CA GLY A 141 21.59 -1.18 -10.18
C GLY A 141 21.00 -2.57 -9.96
N LYS A 142 21.62 -3.62 -10.55
CA LYS A 142 21.21 -5.02 -10.36
C LYS A 142 21.14 -5.44 -8.88
N MET A 143 22.14 -5.06 -8.08
CA MET A 143 22.17 -5.38 -6.64
C MET A 143 21.05 -4.68 -5.86
N ARG A 144 20.69 -3.44 -6.23
CA ARG A 144 19.59 -2.70 -5.62
C ARG A 144 18.25 -3.40 -5.91
N VAL A 145 18.04 -3.81 -7.16
CA VAL A 145 16.86 -4.58 -7.56
C VAL A 145 16.77 -5.89 -6.78
N LYS A 146 17.87 -6.65 -6.66
CA LYS A 146 17.87 -7.88 -5.86
C LYS A 146 17.46 -7.62 -4.41
N LYS A 147 18.08 -6.61 -3.77
CA LYS A 147 17.80 -6.25 -2.37
C LYS A 147 16.32 -5.93 -2.16
N VAL A 148 15.72 -5.10 -3.01
CA VAL A 148 14.30 -4.71 -2.92
C VAL A 148 13.38 -5.90 -3.15
N LEU A 149 13.62 -6.69 -4.19
CA LEU A 149 12.76 -7.85 -4.48
C LEU A 149 12.86 -8.93 -3.39
N ARG A 150 14.05 -9.13 -2.82
CA ARG A 150 14.24 -10.00 -1.64
C ARG A 150 13.47 -9.48 -0.43
N ASP A 151 13.55 -8.18 -0.14
CA ASP A 151 12.81 -7.56 0.98
C ASP A 151 11.29 -7.73 0.81
N ILE A 152 10.76 -7.55 -0.40
CA ILE A 152 9.34 -7.79 -0.71
C ILE A 152 8.95 -9.25 -0.43
N LEU A 153 9.76 -10.21 -0.88
CA LEU A 153 9.52 -11.64 -0.65
C LEU A 153 9.60 -11.99 0.84
N GLU A 154 10.53 -11.41 1.58
CA GLU A 154 10.68 -11.59 3.03
C GLU A 154 9.48 -11.01 3.80
N GLN A 155 8.95 -9.85 3.37
CA GLN A 155 7.68 -9.32 3.91
C GLN A 155 6.52 -10.29 3.64
N CYS A 156 6.42 -10.83 2.42
CA CYS A 156 5.38 -11.78 2.08
C CYS A 156 5.49 -13.10 2.85
N TRP A 157 6.71 -13.57 3.12
CA TRP A 157 6.95 -14.75 3.94
C TRP A 157 6.50 -14.51 5.39
N ARG A 158 6.85 -13.35 5.96
CA ARG A 158 6.38 -12.95 7.31
C ARG A 158 4.86 -12.89 7.41
N LEU A 159 4.18 -12.36 6.39
CA LEU A 159 2.70 -12.40 6.31
C LEU A 159 2.16 -13.84 6.23
N ASP A 160 2.77 -14.68 5.41
CA ASP A 160 2.36 -16.10 5.27
C ASP A 160 2.51 -16.86 6.59
N MET A 161 3.57 -16.60 7.36
CA MET A 161 3.83 -17.20 8.67
C MET A 161 2.89 -16.64 9.76
N ALA A 162 2.51 -15.37 9.64
CA ALA A 162 1.53 -14.74 10.53
C ALA A 162 0.08 -15.19 10.26
N GLY A 163 -0.17 -16.00 9.23
CA GLY A 163 -1.53 -16.40 8.86
C GLY A 163 -2.33 -15.31 8.15
N LEU A 164 -1.69 -14.21 7.73
CA LEU A 164 -2.36 -13.05 7.13
C LEU A 164 -2.25 -13.11 5.60
N ASP A 165 -3.36 -13.35 4.92
CA ASP A 165 -3.43 -13.28 3.46
C ASP A 165 -3.77 -11.86 3.01
N HIS A 166 -2.91 -11.22 2.22
CA HIS A 166 -3.16 -9.86 1.71
C HIS A 166 -4.31 -9.83 0.69
N GLY A 167 -4.45 -10.86 -0.15
CA GLY A 167 -5.55 -10.97 -1.12
C GLY A 167 -5.36 -10.24 -2.47
N GLU A 168 -4.43 -9.30 -2.59
CA GLU A 168 -4.27 -8.46 -3.81
C GLU A 168 -2.86 -8.44 -4.41
N LEU A 169 -1.92 -9.23 -3.87
CA LEU A 169 -0.53 -9.24 -4.34
C LEU A 169 -0.34 -9.85 -5.75
N SER A 170 -1.36 -10.50 -6.31
CA SER A 170 -1.39 -10.90 -7.72
C SER A 170 -1.53 -9.70 -8.67
N HIS A 171 -2.03 -8.56 -8.17
CA HIS A 171 -2.13 -7.26 -8.84
C HIS A 171 -1.28 -6.22 -8.12
N ALA A 172 -0.06 -6.59 -7.69
CA ALA A 172 0.84 -5.75 -6.92
C ALA A 172 1.39 -4.45 -7.55
N PRO A 173 1.20 -4.06 -8.85
CA PRO A 173 1.69 -2.76 -9.33
C PRO A 173 1.27 -1.55 -8.49
N LYS A 174 0.16 -1.67 -7.76
CA LYS A 174 -0.43 -0.60 -6.94
C LYS A 174 -0.18 -0.77 -5.43
N HIS A 175 0.36 -1.91 -5.00
CA HIS A 175 0.40 -2.30 -3.58
C HIS A 175 1.83 -2.39 -3.00
N VAL A 176 2.85 -2.01 -3.77
CA VAL A 176 4.23 -1.93 -3.28
C VAL A 176 4.80 -0.54 -3.58
N ILE A 177 5.20 0.17 -2.53
CA ILE A 177 5.91 1.45 -2.59
C ILE A 177 7.37 1.19 -2.21
N VAL A 178 8.30 1.82 -2.94
CA VAL A 178 9.73 1.80 -2.62
C VAL A 178 10.18 3.24 -2.37
N ASP A 179 10.76 3.48 -1.19
CA ASP A 179 11.24 4.80 -0.79
C ASP A 179 12.61 5.14 -1.43
N CYS A 180 13.12 6.34 -1.14
CA CYS A 180 14.41 6.81 -1.65
C CYS A 180 15.61 6.02 -1.11
N GLN A 181 15.45 5.25 -0.04
CA GLN A 181 16.47 4.41 0.59
C GLN A 181 16.40 2.94 0.13
N ASP A 182 15.58 2.65 -0.88
CA ASP A 182 15.30 1.29 -1.36
C ASP A 182 14.67 0.37 -0.31
N LYS A 183 13.92 0.92 0.64
CA LYS A 183 13.05 0.14 1.53
C LYS A 183 11.69 -0.03 0.87
N SER A 184 11.20 -1.27 0.84
CA SER A 184 9.90 -1.59 0.25
C SER A 184 8.81 -1.63 1.32
N PHE A 185 7.59 -1.27 0.93
CA PHE A 185 6.42 -1.28 1.81
C PHE A 185 5.24 -1.87 1.04
N ILE A 186 4.69 -2.96 1.58
CA ILE A 186 3.41 -3.50 1.12
C ILE A 186 2.28 -2.64 1.71
N VAL A 187 1.37 -2.16 0.87
CA VAL A 187 0.29 -1.23 1.27
C VAL A 187 -1.08 -1.75 0.84
N ASP A 188 -2.12 -1.20 1.47
CA ASP A 188 -3.54 -1.50 1.20
C ASP A 188 -3.98 -2.88 1.72
N PHE A 189 -4.25 -2.97 3.02
CA PHE A 189 -4.70 -4.19 3.70
C PHE A 189 -6.24 -4.32 3.74
N GLU A 190 -6.94 -3.57 2.89
CA GLU A 190 -8.40 -3.55 2.81
C GLU A 190 -9.00 -4.94 2.55
N THR A 191 -8.38 -5.68 1.62
CA THR A 191 -8.81 -7.02 1.21
C THR A 191 -8.22 -8.13 2.05
N ALA A 192 -7.31 -7.81 2.97
CA ALA A 192 -6.58 -8.79 3.76
C ALA A 192 -7.50 -9.57 4.70
N SER A 193 -7.11 -10.82 5.00
CA SER A 193 -7.91 -11.75 5.80
C SER A 193 -7.06 -12.76 6.55
N LEU A 194 -7.51 -13.09 7.77
CA LEU A 194 -7.00 -14.20 8.57
C LEU A 194 -7.71 -15.53 8.29
N ASN A 195 -8.82 -15.50 7.55
CA ASN A 195 -9.64 -16.69 7.30
C ASN A 195 -9.22 -17.43 6.03
N ARG A 196 -8.51 -16.75 5.12
CA ARG A 196 -8.01 -17.35 3.87
C ARG A 196 -6.64 -17.95 4.10
N LYS A 197 -6.37 -19.08 3.44
CA LYS A 197 -5.02 -19.67 3.44
C LYS A 197 -4.05 -18.69 2.77
N PRO A 198 -3.01 -18.20 3.47
CA PRO A 198 -2.10 -17.21 2.91
C PRO A 198 -1.38 -17.74 1.68
N SER A 199 -1.20 -16.88 0.70
CA SER A 199 -0.46 -17.20 -0.52
C SER A 199 0.37 -16.02 -1.01
N ASN A 200 0.86 -15.19 -0.08
CA ASN A 200 1.50 -13.92 -0.39
C ASN A 200 2.78 -14.12 -1.20
N VAL A 201 3.68 -15.03 -0.79
CA VAL A 201 4.93 -15.33 -1.51
C VAL A 201 4.64 -15.82 -2.92
N THR A 202 3.71 -16.77 -3.07
CA THR A 202 3.34 -17.29 -4.40
C THR A 202 2.73 -16.21 -5.28
N SER A 203 1.83 -15.39 -4.73
CA SER A 203 1.13 -14.33 -5.48
C SER A 203 2.09 -13.26 -5.96
N ILE A 204 2.98 -12.77 -5.08
CA ILE A 204 3.95 -11.74 -5.45
C ILE A 204 5.01 -12.30 -6.40
N ALA A 205 5.46 -13.54 -6.22
CA ALA A 205 6.46 -14.15 -7.09
C ALA A 205 5.91 -14.39 -8.51
N GLN A 206 4.63 -14.76 -8.64
CA GLN A 206 3.98 -14.86 -9.95
C GLN A 206 4.01 -13.51 -10.68
N PHE A 207 3.66 -12.43 -9.97
CA PHE A 207 3.69 -11.07 -10.51
C PHE A 207 5.11 -10.61 -10.89
N LEU A 208 6.10 -10.88 -10.03
CA LEU A 208 7.46 -10.37 -10.19
C LEU A 208 8.32 -11.16 -11.17
N PHE A 209 8.07 -12.46 -11.36
CA PHE A 209 9.01 -13.33 -12.07
C PHE A 209 8.37 -14.22 -13.16
N ILE A 210 7.05 -14.45 -13.13
CA ILE A 210 6.42 -15.42 -14.04
C ILE A 210 5.74 -14.75 -15.24
N SER A 211 4.83 -13.80 -15.00
CA SER A 211 3.98 -13.24 -16.06
C SER A 211 3.81 -11.73 -15.97
N GLY A 212 3.75 -11.08 -17.12
CA GLY A 212 3.48 -9.64 -17.25
C GLY A 212 4.73 -8.80 -17.50
N THR A 213 4.49 -7.52 -17.75
CA THR A 213 5.53 -6.54 -18.12
C THR A 213 6.57 -6.34 -17.02
N ILE A 214 6.18 -6.51 -15.75
CA ILE A 214 7.10 -6.42 -14.61
C ILE A 214 8.04 -7.62 -14.57
N ALA A 215 7.53 -8.84 -14.77
CA ALA A 215 8.36 -10.03 -14.86
C ALA A 215 9.41 -9.94 -15.99
N GLU A 216 9.04 -9.39 -17.15
CA GLU A 216 9.98 -9.15 -18.23
C GLU A 216 11.06 -8.12 -17.86
N LYS A 217 10.69 -7.03 -17.18
CA LYS A 217 11.65 -6.02 -16.71
C LYS A 217 12.61 -6.60 -15.68
N VAL A 218 12.11 -7.38 -14.73
CA VAL A 218 12.91 -8.06 -13.70
C VAL A 218 13.87 -9.06 -14.35
N SER A 219 13.37 -9.89 -15.27
CA SER A 219 14.19 -10.84 -16.04
C SER A 219 15.33 -10.15 -16.80
N LYS A 220 15.04 -9.04 -17.50
CA LYS A 220 16.07 -8.25 -18.20
C LYS A 220 17.15 -7.69 -17.27
N LYS A 221 16.78 -7.25 -16.05
CA LYS A 221 17.73 -6.67 -15.08
C LYS A 221 18.53 -7.73 -14.32
N LEU A 222 17.90 -8.86 -13.97
CA LEU A 222 18.53 -9.89 -13.15
C LEU A 222 19.21 -11.00 -13.98
N GLY A 223 18.78 -11.21 -15.22
CA GLY A 223 19.21 -12.32 -16.07
C GLY A 223 18.48 -13.64 -15.76
N VAL A 224 17.37 -13.60 -15.03
CA VAL A 224 16.60 -14.78 -14.61
C VAL A 224 15.75 -15.26 -15.79
N LYS A 225 15.90 -16.53 -16.17
CA LYS A 225 15.24 -17.08 -17.37
C LYS A 225 14.40 -18.32 -17.13
N ASP A 226 14.69 -19.12 -16.11
CA ASP A 226 13.99 -20.39 -15.92
C ASP A 226 12.71 -20.25 -15.09
N LYS A 227 11.62 -19.89 -15.78
CA LYS A 227 10.29 -19.81 -15.16
C LYS A 227 9.81 -21.16 -14.62
N LYS A 228 10.23 -22.30 -15.21
CA LYS A 228 9.79 -23.62 -14.76
C LYS A 228 10.35 -23.92 -13.37
N THR A 229 11.64 -23.68 -13.16
CA THR A 229 12.29 -23.85 -11.86
C THR A 229 11.63 -22.97 -10.78
N ILE A 230 11.29 -21.72 -11.11
CA ILE A 230 10.59 -20.84 -10.17
C ILE A 230 9.22 -21.41 -9.82
N ILE A 231 8.45 -21.89 -10.79
CA ILE A 231 7.13 -22.50 -10.54
C ILE A 231 7.24 -23.74 -9.66
N GLU A 232 8.24 -24.59 -9.89
CA GLU A 232 8.50 -25.79 -9.10
C GLU A 232 8.85 -25.44 -7.63
N ALA A 233 9.77 -24.50 -7.41
CA ALA A 233 10.11 -24.03 -6.08
C ALA A 233 8.90 -23.40 -5.35
N LEU A 234 8.08 -22.62 -6.06
CA LEU A 234 6.85 -22.06 -5.50
C LEU A 234 5.81 -23.13 -5.15
N ARG A 235 5.72 -24.22 -5.92
CA ARG A 235 4.85 -25.38 -5.60
C ARG A 235 5.33 -26.08 -4.34
N GLN A 236 6.63 -26.30 -4.19
CA GLN A 236 7.23 -26.90 -3.00
C GLN A 236 6.97 -26.03 -1.76
N TYR A 237 7.23 -24.72 -1.84
CA TYR A 237 6.92 -23.78 -0.77
C TYR A 237 5.43 -23.76 -0.41
N LYS A 238 4.52 -23.79 -1.39
CA LYS A 238 3.07 -23.80 -1.14
C LYS A 238 2.61 -25.08 -0.44
N ALA A 239 3.25 -26.21 -0.73
CA ALA A 239 2.97 -27.49 -0.09
C ALA A 239 3.48 -27.52 1.36
N ASP A 240 4.70 -27.04 1.59
CA ASP A 240 5.33 -26.95 2.90
C ASP A 240 6.03 -25.60 3.09
N LYS A 241 5.41 -24.73 3.91
CA LYS A 241 5.89 -23.37 4.13
C LYS A 241 6.91 -23.34 5.26
N ASN A 242 8.15 -23.62 4.93
CA ASN A 242 9.28 -23.55 5.86
C ASN A 242 10.38 -22.60 5.33
N ARG A 243 11.37 -22.27 6.17
CA ARG A 243 12.45 -21.36 5.78
C ARG A 243 13.31 -21.91 4.63
N GLN A 244 13.58 -23.21 4.61
CA GLN A 244 14.40 -23.86 3.58
C GLN A 244 13.75 -23.72 2.19
N ASN A 245 12.46 -24.04 2.07
CA ASN A 245 11.72 -23.91 0.82
C ASN A 245 11.61 -22.45 0.38
N PHE A 246 11.50 -21.51 1.33
CA PHE A 246 11.52 -20.09 1.01
C PHE A 246 12.89 -19.61 0.49
N GLU A 247 14.00 -20.04 1.09
CA GLU A 247 15.35 -19.74 0.59
C GLU A 247 15.60 -20.31 -0.81
N GLU A 248 15.08 -21.50 -1.13
CA GLU A 248 15.15 -22.03 -2.49
C GLU A 248 14.38 -21.13 -3.47
N VAL A 249 13.20 -20.61 -3.09
CA VAL A 249 12.46 -19.61 -3.89
C VAL A 249 13.31 -18.35 -4.14
N LEU A 250 14.00 -17.81 -3.13
CA LEU A 250 14.88 -16.64 -3.31
C LEU A 250 16.01 -16.94 -4.30
N LYS A 251 16.67 -18.08 -4.13
CA LYS A 251 17.78 -18.53 -4.97
C LYS A 251 17.38 -18.69 -6.43
N VAL A 252 16.27 -19.35 -6.73
CA VAL A 252 15.80 -19.55 -8.12
C VAL A 252 15.28 -18.26 -8.75
N CYS A 253 14.72 -17.35 -7.93
CA CYS A 253 14.38 -15.99 -8.35
C CYS A 253 15.61 -15.09 -8.54
N GLY A 254 16.80 -15.56 -8.13
CA GLY A 254 18.07 -14.86 -8.28
C GLY A 254 18.23 -13.63 -7.38
N VAL A 255 17.55 -13.59 -6.23
CA VAL A 255 17.49 -12.45 -5.29
C VAL A 255 18.04 -12.78 -3.91
#